data_AF-A0AA86K3I1-F1
#
_entry.id   AF-A0AA86K3I1-F1
#
_cell.length_a   1.000
_cell.length_b   1.000
_cell.length_c   1.000
_cell.angle_alpha   90.00
_cell.angle_beta   90.00
_cell.angle_gamma   90.00
#
_symmetry.space_group_name_H-M   'P 1'
#
loop_
_entity.id
_entity.type
_entity.pdbx_description
1 polymer ?
#
loop_
_entity_poly.entity_id
_entity_poly.type
_entity_poly.pdbx_seq_one_letter_code
_entity_poly.pdbx_strand_id
1 'polypeptide(L)' 'MTKKVLQGFAIVNSNIGKTLVYTYSEIDEKGNIVKSNIKETIAIVDEEEKTIVNKLEEKINARLEEVAQ' A
#
# COMPACT_ATOMS: atom_id res chain seq x y z
N MET A 1 -9.74 -18.01 -15.58
CA MET A 1 -9.30 -16.61 -15.32
C MET A 1 -8.62 -16.56 -13.96
N THR A 2 -7.59 -15.75 -13.75
CA THR A 2 -6.97 -15.57 -12.42
C THR A 2 -7.30 -14.19 -11.87
N LYS A 3 -7.55 -14.09 -10.55
CA LYS A 3 -7.85 -12.85 -9.84
C LYS A 3 -6.67 -12.46 -8.95
N LYS A 4 -6.33 -11.18 -8.93
CA LYS A 4 -5.34 -10.62 -8.00
C LYS A 4 -6.00 -10.26 -6.67
N VAL A 5 -5.37 -10.65 -5.56
CA VAL A 5 -5.84 -10.36 -4.20
C VAL A 5 -4.73 -9.66 -3.44
N LEU A 6 -4.98 -8.41 -3.02
CA LEU A 6 -4.08 -7.63 -2.19
C LEU A 6 -3.92 -8.29 -0.81
N GLN A 7 -2.68 -8.48 -0.38
CA GLN A 7 -2.35 -9.09 0.90
C GLN A 7 -1.80 -8.07 1.90
N GLY A 8 -1.09 -7.06 1.42
CA GLY A 8 -0.55 -6.00 2.25
C GLY A 8 0.07 -4.89 1.41
N PHE A 9 0.16 -3.71 2.00
CA PHE A 9 0.81 -2.57 1.39
C PHE A 9 1.53 -1.72 2.44
N ALA A 10 2.47 -0.91 1.97
CA ALA A 10 3.22 0.05 2.76
C ALA A 10 3.50 1.30 1.94
N ILE A 11 3.46 2.46 2.59
CA ILE A 11 3.92 3.72 2.04
C ILE A 11 5.33 3.94 2.57
N VAL A 12 6.29 4.08 1.65
CA VAL A 12 7.70 4.27 1.99
C VAL A 12 8.11 5.65 1.52
N ASN A 13 8.49 6.50 2.48
CA ASN A 13 9.11 7.79 2.22
C ASN A 13 10.57 7.56 1.83
N SER A 14 10.97 8.04 0.66
CA SER A 14 12.33 7.95 0.13
C SER A 14 12.83 9.34 -0.28
N ASN A 15 14.15 9.47 -0.44
CA ASN A 15 14.81 10.71 -0.83
C ASN A 15 14.35 11.23 -2.22
N ILE A 16 13.76 10.35 -3.02
CA ILE A 16 13.23 10.64 -4.37
C ILE A 16 11.71 10.84 -4.38
N GLY A 17 11.04 10.79 -3.22
CA GLY A 17 9.59 10.90 -3.08
C GLY A 17 8.96 9.71 -2.36
N LYS A 18 7.62 9.65 -2.35
CA LYS A 18 6.86 8.57 -1.72
C LYS A 18 6.63 7.43 -2.69
N THR A 19 6.74 6.20 -2.21
CA THR A 19 6.47 4.99 -3.00
C THR A 19 5.45 4.11 -2.32
N LEU A 20 4.50 3.57 -3.09
CA LEU A 20 3.54 2.58 -2.65
C LEU A 20 4.08 1.19 -2.99
N VAL A 21 4.36 0.41 -1.95
CA VAL A 21 4.78 -0.98 -2.07
C VAL A 21 3.60 -1.85 -1.71
N TYR A 22 3.26 -2.83 -2.53
CA TYR A 22 2.20 -3.77 -2.20
C TYR A 22 2.55 -5.20 -2.60
N THR A 23 1.87 -6.13 -1.94
CA THR A 23 1.98 -7.56 -2.18
C THR A 23 0.62 -8.14 -2.53
N TYR A 24 0.59 -9.02 -3.52
CA TYR A 24 -0.63 -9.72 -3.90
C TYR A 24 -0.36 -11.17 -4.23
N SER A 25 -1.44 -11.95 -4.23
CA SER A 25 -1.48 -13.31 -4.75
C SER A 25 -2.42 -13.38 -5.95
N GLU A 26 -2.15 -14.31 -6.86
CA GLU A 26 -3.06 -14.69 -7.94
C GLU A 26 -3.81 -15.95 -7.53
N ILE A 27 -5.14 -15.88 -7.52
CA ILE A 27 -6.03 -17.01 -7.25
C ILE A 27 -6.76 -17.43 -8.52
N ASP A 28 -6.98 -18.73 -8.70
CA ASP A 28 -7.83 -19.25 -9.76
C ASP A 28 -9.33 -19.17 -9.40
N GLU A 29 -10.20 -19.52 -10.34
CA GLU A 29 -11.65 -19.55 -10.14
C GLU A 29 -12.13 -20.55 -9.07
N LYS A 30 -11.28 -21.52 -8.72
CA LYS A 30 -11.55 -22.52 -7.68
C LYS A 30 -11.04 -22.08 -6.31
N GLY A 31 -10.42 -20.90 -6.23
CA GLY A 31 -9.85 -20.34 -5.00
C GLY A 31 -8.45 -20.85 -4.66
N ASN A 32 -7.79 -21.58 -5.56
CA ASN A 32 -6.43 -22.03 -5.34
C ASN A 32 -5.44 -20.89 -5.61
N ILE A 33 -4.42 -20.79 -4.78
CA ILE A 33 -3.30 -19.85 -4.98
C ILE A 33 -2.43 -20.38 -6.12
N VAL A 34 -2.41 -19.65 -7.24
CA VAL A 34 -1.57 -19.95 -8.41
C VAL A 34 -0.20 -19.30 -8.27
N LYS A 35 -0.16 -18.09 -7.69
CA LYS A 35 1.07 -17.39 -7.32
C LYS A 35 0.86 -16.63 -6.03
N SER A 36 1.89 -16.56 -5.20
CA SER A 36 1.85 -15.83 -3.93
C SER A 36 3.05 -14.90 -3.77
N ASN A 37 2.91 -13.95 -2.85
CA ASN A 37 3.98 -13.02 -2.46
C ASN A 37 4.55 -12.21 -3.63
N ILE A 38 3.73 -11.90 -4.64
CA ILE A 38 4.16 -11.04 -5.73
C ILE A 38 4.24 -9.62 -5.17
N LYS A 39 5.43 -9.02 -5.21
CA LYS A 39 5.68 -7.66 -4.75
C LYS A 39 5.78 -6.71 -5.93
N GLU A 40 5.02 -5.63 -5.87
CA GLU A 40 5.11 -4.51 -6.81
C GLU A 40 5.37 -3.21 -6.07
N THR A 41 5.89 -2.22 -6.80
CA THR A 41 6.23 -0.90 -6.25
C THR A 41 5.88 0.15 -7.29
N ILE A 42 5.17 1.17 -6.86
CA ILE A 42 4.74 2.29 -7.70
C ILE A 42 5.20 3.59 -7.05
N ALA A 43 5.75 4.50 -7.85
CA ALA A 43 6.07 5.84 -7.40
C ALA A 43 4.79 6.68 -7.35
N ILE A 44 4.54 7.33 -6.21
CA ILE A 44 3.39 8.22 -6.03
C ILE A 44 3.78 9.58 -6.61
N VAL A 45 3.35 9.84 -7.84
CA VAL A 45 3.70 11.06 -8.59
C VAL A 45 2.51 11.98 -8.79
N ASP A 46 1.31 11.42 -8.83
CA ASP A 46 0.06 12.15 -9.06
C ASP A 46 -0.43 12.89 -7.80
N GLU A 47 -1.06 14.04 -7.99
CA GLU A 47 -1.51 14.90 -6.88
C GLU A 47 -2.69 14.30 -6.11
N GLU A 48 -3.57 13.54 -6.77
CA GLU A 48 -4.68 12.84 -6.11
C GLU A 48 -4.13 11.74 -5.18
N GLU A 49 -3.19 10.94 -5.66
CA GLU A 49 -2.53 9.90 -4.88
C GLU A 49 -1.76 10.49 -3.69
N LYS A 50 -1.03 11.59 -3.89
CA LYS A 50 -0.35 12.31 -2.80
C LYS A 50 -1.32 12.80 -1.74
N THR A 51 -2.47 13.33 -2.16
CA THR A 51 -3.50 13.83 -1.23
C THR A 51 -4.03 12.71 -0.35
N ILE A 52 -4.29 11.52 -0.90
CA ILE A 52 -4.74 10.35 -0.15
C ILE A 52 -3.68 9.92 0.87
N VAL A 53 -2.42 9.84 0.43
CA VAL A 53 -1.29 9.43 1.28
C VAL A 53 -1.07 10.42 2.43
N ASN A 54 -1.13 11.72 2.16
CA ASN A 54 -0.97 12.74 3.19
C ASN A 54 -2.07 12.66 4.25
N LYS A 55 -3.32 12.43 3.86
CA LYS A 55 -4.42 12.23 4.83
C LYS A 55 -4.21 11.01 5.73
N LEU A 56 -3.63 9.92 5.20
CA LEU A 56 -3.29 8.76 6.01
C LEU A 56 -2.19 9.08 7.01
N GLU A 57 -1.15 9.81 6.60
CA GLU A 57 -0.07 10.26 7.48
C GLU A 57 -0.55 11.21 8.57
N GLU A 58 -1.39 12.18 8.24
CA GLU A 58 -2.02 13.09 9.21
C GLU A 58 -2.78 12.32 10.29
N LYS A 59 -3.58 11.33 9.89
CA LYS A 59 -4.31 10.47 10.83
C LYS A 59 -3.39 9.67 11.75
N ILE A 60 -2.25 9.20 11.23
CA ILE A 60 -1.25 8.47 12.02
C ILE A 60 -0.59 9.43 13.01
N ASN A 61 -0.18 10.62 12.58
CA ASN A 61 0.47 11.61 13.44
C ASN A 61 -0.46 12.07 14.57
N ALA A 62 -1.73 12.36 14.27
CA ALA A 62 -2.73 12.69 15.29
C ALA A 62 -2.81 11.61 16.38
N ARG A 63 -2.80 10.33 15.98
CA ARG A 63 -2.81 9.21 16.93
C ARG A 63 -1.52 9.12 17.76
N LEU A 64 -0.38 9.50 17.21
CA LEU A 64 0.89 9.53 17.96
C LEU A 64 0.89 10.65 19.00
N GLU A 65 0.33 11.81 18.66
CA GLU A 65 0.19 12.95 19.58
C GLU A 65 -0.81 12.66 20.72
N GLU A 66 -1.91 11.96 20.44
CA GLU A 66 -2.86 11.49 21.46
C GLU A 66 -2.24 10.54 22.50
N VAL A 67 -1.22 9.78 22.12
CA VAL A 67 -0.53 8.83 23.02
C VAL A 67 0.55 9.52 23.88
N ALA A 68 0.91 10.76 23.56
CA ALA A 68 1.94 11.52 24.25
C ALA A 68 1.42 12.38 25.43
N GLN A 69 0.12 12.35 25.73
CA GLN A 69 -0.54 13.02 26.87
C GLN A 69 -0.87 12.04 27.99
#